data_AF-A0A1M6UGU2-F1
#
_entry.id   AF-A0A1M6UGU2-F1
#
_cell.length_a   1.000
_cell.length_b   1.000
_cell.length_c   1.000
_cell.angle_alpha   90.00
_cell.angle_beta   90.00
_cell.angle_gamma   90.00
#
_symmetry.space_group_name_H-M   'P 1'
#
loop_
_entity.id
_entity.type
_entity.pdbx_description
1 polymer ?
#
loop_
_entity_poly.entity_id
_entity_poly.type
_entity_poly.pdbx_seq_one_letter_code
_entity_poly.pdbx_strand_id
1 'polypeptide(L)' 'MLNNMCKIENAAKWSKERLDAELEKGYNDMLQGRTRPAAMVLSDVKKKYNV' A
#
# COMPACT_ATOMS: atom_id res chain seq x y z
N MET A 1 6.97 -6.92 19.27
CA MET A 1 6.65 -7.79 18.11
C MET A 1 6.35 -6.94 16.87
N LEU A 2 7.33 -6.22 16.30
CA LEU A 2 7.10 -5.24 15.21
C LEU A 2 8.15 -5.33 14.08
N ASN A 3 8.69 -6.52 13.81
CA ASN A 3 9.85 -6.67 12.91
C ASN A 3 9.53 -7.21 11.50
N ASN A 4 8.29 -7.09 11.01
CA ASN A 4 7.93 -7.63 9.67
C ASN A 4 6.93 -6.81 8.84
N MET A 5 6.54 -5.59 9.24
CA MET A 5 5.47 -4.82 8.58
C MET A 5 5.81 -4.19 7.21
N CYS A 6 7.01 -4.39 6.67
CA CYS A 6 7.42 -3.76 5.40
C CYS A 6 8.20 -4.70 4.49
N LYS A 7 7.65 -5.88 4.18
CA LYS A 7 8.03 -6.59 2.96
C LYS A 7 6.98 -6.30 1.90
N ILE A 8 7.37 -5.55 0.87
CA ILE A 8 6.56 -5.44 -0.35
C ILE A 8 6.63 -6.82 -1.01
N GLU A 9 5.58 -7.61 -0.84
CA GLU A 9 5.50 -8.92 -1.47
C GLU A 9 5.25 -8.75 -2.97
N ASN A 10 5.89 -9.59 -3.78
CA ASN A 10 5.63 -9.59 -5.22
C ASN A 10 4.25 -10.19 -5.49
N ALA A 11 3.29 -9.34 -5.90
CA ALA A 11 1.92 -9.72 -6.20
C ALA A 11 1.81 -10.80 -7.30
N ALA A 12 2.81 -10.94 -8.17
CA ALA A 12 2.85 -12.01 -9.17
C ALA A 12 2.97 -13.42 -8.56
N LYS A 13 3.29 -13.54 -7.27
CA LYS A 13 3.36 -14.80 -6.53
C LYS A 13 2.09 -15.11 -5.74
N TRP A 14 1.09 -14.22 -5.76
CA TRP A 14 -0.15 -14.43 -5.02
C TRP A 14 -1.07 -15.40 -5.75
N SER A 15 -1.89 -16.12 -4.98
CA SER A 15 -3.02 -16.84 -5.56
C SER A 15 -4.06 -15.84 -6.04
N LYS A 16 -4.93 -16.27 -6.96
CA LYS A 16 -5.98 -15.43 -7.52
C LYS A 16 -6.91 -14.89 -6.43
N GLU A 17 -7.27 -15.74 -5.47
CA GLU A 17 -8.19 -15.38 -4.37
C GLU A 17 -7.59 -14.29 -3.47
N ARG A 18 -6.29 -14.38 -3.20
CA ARG A 18 -5.59 -13.35 -2.43
C ARG A 18 -5.49 -12.04 -3.18
N LEU A 19 -5.21 -12.09 -4.48
CA LEU A 19 -5.15 -10.90 -5.32
C LEU A 19 -6.51 -10.20 -5.37
N ASP A 20 -7.58 -10.95 -5.60
CA ASP A 20 -8.95 -10.44 -5.67
C ASP A 20 -9.34 -9.79 -4.33
N ALA A 21 -9.04 -10.42 -3.20
CA ALA A 21 -9.32 -9.88 -1.86
C ALA A 21 -8.57 -8.56 -1.57
N GLU A 22 -7.31 -8.44 -1.98
CA GLU A 22 -6.55 -7.18 -1.82
C GLU A 22 -7.07 -6.07 -2.73
N LEU A 23 -7.55 -6.39 -3.94
CA LEU A 23 -8.20 -5.43 -4.84
C LEU A 23 -9.51 -4.90 -4.25
N GLU A 24 -10.37 -5.79 -3.74
CA GLU A 24 -11.62 -5.41 -3.09
C GLU A 24 -11.39 -4.52 -1.87
N LYS A 25 -10.39 -4.87 -1.05
CA LYS A 25 -9.98 -4.05 0.10
C LYS A 25 -9.51 -2.67 -0.34
N GLY A 26 -8.63 -2.59 -1.34
CA GLY A 26 -8.16 -1.31 -1.88
C GLY A 26 -9.30 -0.43 -2.40
N TYR A 27 -10.28 -1.05 -3.08
CA TYR A 27 -11.48 -0.36 -3.55
C TYR A 27 -12.33 0.18 -2.39
N ASN A 28 -12.55 -0.61 -1.34
CA ASN A 28 -13.28 -0.17 -0.16
C ASN A 28 -12.56 0.95 0.59
N ASP A 29 -11.22 0.91 0.66
CA ASP A 29 -10.42 1.97 1.26
C ASP A 29 -10.54 3.29 0.47
N MET A 30 -10.63 3.21 -0.86
CA MET A 30 -10.92 4.37 -1.71
C MET A 30 -12.30 4.96 -1.43
N LEU A 31 -13.33 4.11 -1.36
CA LEU A 31 -14.71 4.56 -1.06
C LEU A 31 -14.83 5.21 0.32
N GLN A 32 -14.08 4.70 1.30
CA GLN A 32 -14.06 5.24 2.66
C GLN A 32 -13.20 6.50 2.81
N GLY A 33 -12.64 7.03 1.71
CA GLY A 33 -11.78 8.21 1.75
C GLY A 33 -10.47 7.98 2.50
N ARG A 34 -10.06 6.72 2.70
CA ARG A 34 -8.74 6.34 3.26
C ARG A 34 -7.65 6.49 2.21
N THR A 35 -7.71 7.59 1.45
CA THR A 35 -6.74 7.95 0.41
C THR A 35 -5.88 9.09 0.92
N ARG A 36 -4.62 9.13 0.47
CA ARG A 36 -3.69 10.21 0.80
C ARG A 36 -3.33 10.95 -0.48
N PRO A 37 -3.29 12.29 -0.49
CA PRO A 37 -2.85 13.03 -1.66
C PRO A 37 -1.44 12.61 -2.07
N ALA A 38 -1.23 12.36 -3.37
CA ALA A 38 0.06 11.94 -3.90
C ALA A 38 1.19 12.92 -3.52
N ALA A 39 0.91 14.22 -3.52
CA ALA A 39 1.86 15.25 -3.11
C ALA A 39 2.37 15.08 -1.67
N MET A 40 1.52 14.66 -0.73
CA MET A 40 1.94 14.39 0.65
C MET A 40 2.82 13.14 0.72
N VAL A 41 2.41 12.06 0.05
CA VAL A 41 3.18 10.80 0.04
C VAL A 41 4.56 11.01 -0.60
N LEU A 42 4.63 11.72 -1.72
CA LEU A 42 5.88 12.02 -2.40
C LEU A 42 6.79 12.93 -1.56
N SER A 43 6.21 13.89 -0.83
CA SER A 43 6.98 14.75 0.08
C SER A 43 7.54 13.97 1.26
N ASP A 44 6.76 13.05 1.84
CA ASP A 44 7.22 12.15 2.90
C ASP A 44 8.33 11.21 2.41
N VAL A 45 8.21 10.69 1.19
CA VAL A 45 9.24 9.86 0.55
C VAL A 45 10.54 10.66 0.35
N LYS A 46 10.46 11.89 -0.16
CA LYS A 46 11.63 12.78 -0.30
C LYS A 46 12.33 13.01 1.03
N LYS A 47 11.57 13.35 2.07
CA LYS A 47 12.10 13.54 3.43
C LYS A 47 12.73 12.26 3.99
N LYS A 48 12.10 11.10 3.75
CA LYS A 48 12.55 9.81 4.29
C LYS A 48 13.83 9.31 3.65
N TYR A 49 13.99 9.51 2.35
CA TYR A 49 15.15 9.04 1.59
C TYR A 49 16.20 10.12 1.31
N ASN A 50 15.97 11.35 1.82
CA ASN A 50 16.85 12.49 1.70
C ASN A 50 17.36 12.72 0.26
N VAL A 51 16.42 12.61 -0.69
CA VAL A 51 16.61 12.83 -2.14
C VAL A 51 16.02 14.15 -2.58
#